data_AF-A0A6B0XUF8-F1
#
_entry.id   AF-A0A6B0XUF8-F1
#
_cell.length_a   1.000
_cell.length_b   1.000
_cell.length_c   1.000
_cell.angle_alpha   90.00
_cell.angle_beta   90.00
_cell.angle_gamma   90.00
#
_symmetry.space_group_name_H-M   'P 1'
#
loop_
_entity.id
_entity.type
_entity.pdbx_description
1 polymer ?
#
loop_
_entity_poly.entity_id
_entity_poly.type
_entity_poly.pdbx_seq_one_letter_code
_entity_poly.pdbx_strand_id
1 'polypeptide(L)'
;MAGRLSTSPPRRQLVRMMHGRWHRIGTEAGDRRGHRSVSGSAWRILGASACVLVGTAANARAQGTPAACVAPGSSLRLDHVPVAVGDLEALSQRLSDEFGFRVRDARRDANGLETAEIGFADGTRLELSTVAAAGPDTSGAGEAQRYVDLIADGGGGAYLALSGTDGTGVDDLLAVARDIEPDLAAAGAGAARRAAFPPDHPLQPVFFVDADPGTREPPTTSGAPEHPNGARGLQAVWIMMEDPDRLTRFLLAFGARDCGPSRHPEHLYGHAVGIRGGTVYVVDARLWMADPGSAPVVSLTVLGGPESLSDNIVLGNAGGLWIELRPSEENG
;
A
#
# COMPACT_ATOMS: atom_id res chain seq x y z
N MET A 1 19.73 27.35 -30.45
CA MET A 1 20.47 27.18 -29.17
C MET A 1 19.55 26.43 -28.21
N ALA A 2 19.75 25.12 -28.06
CA ALA A 2 18.93 24.27 -27.20
C ALA A 2 19.66 24.08 -25.86
N GLY A 3 19.12 24.65 -24.79
CA GLY A 3 19.60 24.46 -23.43
C GLY A 3 19.07 23.13 -22.88
N ARG A 4 19.98 22.24 -22.47
CA ARG A 4 19.63 21.01 -21.74
C ARG A 4 19.14 21.39 -20.34
N LEU A 5 17.90 21.03 -20.01
CA LEU A 5 17.39 21.08 -18.64
C LEU A 5 18.02 19.94 -17.84
N SER A 6 18.65 20.29 -16.73
CA SER A 6 19.30 19.39 -15.79
C SER A 6 18.25 18.73 -14.89
N THR A 7 18.16 17.41 -14.92
CA THR A 7 17.20 16.58 -14.17
C THR A 7 17.77 16.03 -12.86
N SER A 8 18.72 16.72 -12.22
CA SER A 8 19.18 16.29 -10.89
C SER A 8 18.19 16.74 -9.82
N PRO A 9 17.56 15.83 -9.07
CA PRO A 9 16.71 16.21 -7.94
C PRO A 9 17.56 16.85 -6.83
N PRO A 10 17.03 17.83 -6.09
CA PRO A 10 17.76 18.45 -4.99
C PRO A 10 18.04 17.42 -3.88
N ARG A 11 19.21 17.53 -3.24
CA ARG A 11 19.58 16.76 -2.04
C ARG A 11 18.52 16.99 -0.95
N ARG A 12 17.82 15.92 -0.55
CA ARG A 12 16.80 15.93 0.51
C ARG A 12 17.43 16.34 1.85
N GLN A 13 16.79 17.30 2.53
CA GLN A 13 16.97 17.48 3.97
C GLN A 13 16.17 16.40 4.69
N LEU A 14 16.83 15.69 5.60
CA LEU A 14 16.25 14.69 6.46
C LEU A 14 15.31 15.38 7.46
N VAL A 15 14.01 15.45 7.16
CA VAL A 15 13.03 15.86 8.17
C VAL A 15 12.83 14.67 9.10
N ARG A 16 13.56 14.72 10.21
CA ARG A 16 13.35 13.87 11.37
C ARG A 16 11.91 14.10 11.84
N MET A 17 11.04 13.11 11.71
CA MET A 17 9.76 13.08 12.43
C MET A 17 10.05 13.29 13.92
N MET A 18 9.85 14.51 14.41
CA MET A 18 10.01 14.83 15.83
C MET A 18 8.82 14.23 16.57
N HIS A 19 9.06 13.05 17.15
CA HIS A 19 8.21 12.44 18.14
C HIS A 19 7.99 13.41 19.32
N GLY A 20 6.82 13.24 19.94
CA GLY A 20 6.36 13.95 21.11
C GLY A 20 7.42 14.10 22.22
N ARG A 21 7.28 15.21 22.93
CA ARG A 21 8.11 15.67 24.05
C ARG A 21 8.13 14.64 25.19
N TRP A 22 9.13 13.76 25.21
CA TRP A 22 9.40 12.89 26.37
C TRP A 22 10.08 13.68 27.48
N HIS A 23 9.44 13.76 28.65
CA HIS A 23 10.07 14.21 29.89
C HIS A 23 11.16 13.21 30.30
N ARG A 24 12.40 13.69 30.36
CA ARG A 24 13.57 12.94 30.79
C ARG A 24 13.70 13.07 32.32
N ILE A 25 13.43 11.98 33.05
CA ILE A 25 13.90 11.81 34.44
C ILE A 25 15.29 11.16 34.35
N GLY A 26 16.26 11.71 35.08
CA GLY A 26 17.68 11.33 35.03
C GLY A 26 18.08 10.22 36.02
N THR A 27 19.41 10.14 36.22
CA THR A 27 20.24 9.20 37.03
C THR A 27 20.51 7.86 36.33
N GLU A 28 21.72 7.27 36.23
CA GLU A 28 23.05 7.36 36.86
C GLU A 28 24.08 6.69 35.89
N ALA A 29 25.28 7.22 35.63
CA ALA A 29 26.58 6.91 36.25
C ALA A 29 27.04 5.43 36.27
N GLY A 30 28.19 5.14 35.62
CA GLY A 30 28.97 3.89 35.71
C GLY A 30 29.66 3.52 34.38
N ASP A 31 30.84 4.01 34.03
CA ASP A 31 32.21 3.65 34.46
C ASP A 31 32.78 2.33 33.85
N ARG A 32 33.87 2.51 33.09
CA ARG A 32 35.05 1.62 32.86
C ARG A 32 35.10 0.51 31.78
N ARG A 33 36.03 0.79 30.86
CA ARG A 33 37.26 0.03 30.47
C ARG A 33 37.11 -1.37 29.86
N GLY A 34 37.78 -1.55 28.71
CA GLY A 34 38.30 -2.87 28.33
C GLY A 34 38.78 -3.01 26.89
N HIS A 35 39.94 -2.42 26.57
CA HIS A 35 40.73 -2.83 25.41
C HIS A 35 41.11 -4.32 25.49
N ARG A 36 41.05 -5.03 24.37
CA ARG A 36 42.02 -6.10 24.03
C ARG A 36 42.01 -6.35 22.51
N SER A 37 43.08 -5.88 21.87
CA SER A 37 43.52 -6.39 20.57
C SER A 37 44.13 -7.77 20.76
N VAL A 38 43.83 -8.71 19.86
CA VAL A 38 44.70 -9.86 19.64
C VAL A 38 44.91 -10.01 18.13
N SER A 39 46.13 -9.69 17.73
CA SER A 39 46.77 -10.08 16.48
C SER A 39 47.03 -11.58 16.45
N GLY A 40 46.84 -12.20 15.30
CA GLY A 40 47.35 -13.54 15.01
C GLY A 40 46.89 -13.99 13.64
N SER A 41 47.67 -13.76 12.59
CA SER A 41 48.73 -14.65 12.09
C SER A 41 48.22 -15.48 10.92
N ALA A 42 48.80 -15.14 9.77
CA ALA A 42 48.68 -15.80 8.49
C ALA A 42 49.03 -17.29 8.56
N TRP A 43 48.24 -18.12 7.86
CA TRP A 43 48.71 -19.37 7.29
C TRP A 43 48.29 -19.44 5.83
N ARG A 44 49.30 -19.40 4.96
CA ARG A 44 49.23 -19.78 3.56
C ARG A 44 49.23 -21.30 3.49
N ILE A 45 48.22 -21.90 2.88
CA ILE A 45 48.30 -23.24 2.33
C ILE A 45 47.79 -23.16 0.90
N LEU A 46 48.75 -23.20 -0.04
CA LEU A 46 48.50 -23.44 -1.46
C LEU A 46 48.32 -24.96 -1.63
N GLY A 47 47.07 -25.40 -1.59
CA GLY A 47 46.68 -26.74 -2.03
C GLY A 47 45.97 -26.63 -3.37
N ALA A 48 46.66 -27.02 -4.45
CA ALA A 48 46.04 -27.17 -5.76
C ALA A 48 45.15 -28.42 -5.76
N SER A 49 43.88 -28.26 -5.37
CA SER A 49 42.85 -29.27 -5.56
C SER A 49 42.22 -29.10 -6.95
N ALA A 50 42.50 -30.05 -7.83
CA ALA A 50 41.75 -30.24 -9.06
C ALA A 50 40.33 -30.71 -8.71
N CYS A 51 39.41 -29.76 -8.53
CA CYS A 51 37.98 -30.06 -8.50
C CYS A 51 37.52 -30.44 -9.91
N VAL A 52 37.25 -31.72 -10.10
CA VAL A 52 36.40 -32.20 -11.20
C VAL A 52 35.02 -31.57 -10.99
N LEU A 53 34.72 -30.54 -11.78
CA LEU A 53 33.38 -29.97 -11.91
C LEU A 53 32.50 -31.00 -12.64
N VAL A 54 31.94 -31.94 -11.89
CA VAL A 54 30.75 -32.65 -12.35
C VAL A 54 29.65 -31.59 -12.36
N GLY A 55 29.32 -31.10 -13.55
CA GLY A 55 28.20 -30.20 -13.77
C GLY A 55 26.91 -30.91 -13.39
N THR A 56 26.49 -30.79 -12.13
CA THR A 56 25.09 -31.01 -11.77
C THR A 56 24.32 -29.92 -12.47
N ALA A 57 23.65 -30.25 -13.58
CA ALA A 57 22.55 -29.45 -14.10
C ALA A 57 21.57 -29.28 -12.94
N ALA A 58 21.68 -28.16 -12.24
CA ALA A 58 20.70 -27.76 -11.27
C ALA A 58 19.41 -27.62 -12.06
N ASN A 59 18.48 -28.55 -11.87
CA ASN A 59 17.10 -28.37 -12.28
C ASN A 59 16.66 -27.07 -11.60
N ALA A 60 16.70 -25.97 -12.35
CA ALA A 60 15.98 -24.77 -12.02
C ALA A 60 14.52 -25.20 -12.02
N ARG A 61 14.04 -25.62 -10.83
CA ARG A 61 12.63 -25.75 -10.59
C ARG A 61 12.08 -24.39 -10.96
N ALA A 62 11.27 -24.35 -12.02
CA ALA A 62 10.38 -23.24 -12.26
C ALA A 62 9.76 -22.92 -10.91
N GLN A 63 10.15 -21.78 -10.33
CA GLN A 63 9.52 -21.28 -9.13
C GLN A 63 8.13 -20.91 -9.63
N GLY A 64 7.21 -21.86 -9.56
CA GLY A 64 5.82 -21.65 -9.95
C GLY A 64 5.36 -20.39 -9.24
N THR A 65 4.75 -19.50 -10.01
CA THR A 65 4.22 -18.24 -9.51
C THR A 65 3.48 -18.54 -8.21
N PRO A 66 3.91 -17.96 -7.07
CA PRO A 66 3.37 -18.35 -5.77
C PRO A 66 1.85 -18.19 -5.83
N ALA A 67 1.13 -19.29 -5.55
CA ALA A 67 -0.32 -19.32 -5.62
C ALA A 67 -0.88 -18.13 -4.82
N ALA A 68 -1.80 -17.37 -5.42
CA ALA A 68 -2.32 -16.15 -4.82
C ALA A 68 -2.80 -16.40 -3.38
N CYS A 69 -2.27 -15.62 -2.43
CA CYS A 69 -2.64 -15.68 -1.02
C CYS A 69 -4.03 -15.07 -0.84
N VAL A 70 -5.07 -15.88 -1.00
CA VAL A 70 -6.47 -15.44 -0.85
C VAL A 70 -7.19 -16.24 0.23
N ALA A 71 -8.17 -15.59 0.88
CA ALA A 71 -9.01 -16.20 1.90
C ALA A 71 -10.49 -16.04 1.52
N PRO A 72 -11.06 -16.97 0.73
CA PRO A 72 -12.46 -16.89 0.33
C PRO A 72 -13.46 -16.85 1.50
N GLY A 73 -13.08 -17.42 2.66
CA GLY A 73 -13.89 -17.41 3.88
C GLY A 73 -13.72 -16.20 4.79
N SER A 74 -12.86 -15.23 4.45
CA SER A 74 -12.73 -14.00 5.24
C SER A 74 -14.00 -13.15 5.13
N SER A 75 -14.37 -12.49 6.23
CA SER A 75 -15.44 -11.49 6.25
C SER A 75 -14.98 -10.13 5.72
N LEU A 76 -13.68 -9.96 5.44
CA LEU A 76 -13.11 -8.78 4.79
C LEU A 76 -12.96 -9.02 3.30
N ARG A 77 -13.25 -7.95 2.55
CA ARG A 77 -12.98 -7.84 1.13
C ARG A 77 -12.20 -6.56 0.85
N LEU A 78 -11.29 -6.62 -0.11
CA LEU A 78 -10.65 -5.43 -0.65
C LEU A 78 -11.70 -4.55 -1.35
N ASP A 79 -11.81 -3.28 -0.95
CA ASP A 79 -12.78 -2.36 -1.53
C ASP A 79 -12.08 -1.34 -2.43
N HIS A 80 -11.32 -0.43 -1.83
CA HIS A 80 -10.62 0.61 -2.58
C HIS A 80 -9.35 1.07 -1.89
N VAL A 81 -8.51 1.76 -2.67
CA VAL A 81 -7.30 2.40 -2.19
C VAL A 81 -7.35 3.88 -2.53
N PRO A 82 -7.55 4.76 -1.52
CA PRO A 82 -7.35 6.19 -1.69
C PRO A 82 -5.87 6.53 -1.92
N VAL A 83 -5.62 7.42 -2.87
CA VAL A 83 -4.30 7.87 -3.32
C VAL A 83 -4.27 9.38 -3.28
N ALA A 84 -3.36 9.95 -2.49
CA ALA A 84 -3.12 11.38 -2.44
C ALA A 84 -2.29 11.83 -3.65
N VAL A 85 -2.79 12.75 -4.46
CA VAL A 85 -2.14 13.15 -5.71
C VAL A 85 -1.98 14.67 -5.77
N GLY A 86 -0.79 15.13 -6.19
CA GLY A 86 -0.49 16.56 -6.23
C GLY A 86 -1.19 17.30 -7.38
N ASP A 87 -1.34 16.63 -8.52
CA ASP A 87 -2.03 17.16 -9.71
C ASP A 87 -2.96 16.06 -10.25
N LEU A 88 -4.23 16.14 -9.88
CA LEU A 88 -5.23 15.13 -10.22
C LEU A 88 -5.53 15.10 -11.72
N GLU A 89 -5.60 16.25 -12.36
CA GLU A 89 -5.90 16.37 -13.79
C GLU A 89 -4.77 15.77 -14.62
N ALA A 90 -3.53 16.19 -14.37
CA ALA A 90 -2.37 15.68 -15.10
C ALA A 90 -2.18 14.16 -14.92
N LEU A 91 -2.37 13.65 -13.69
CA LEU A 91 -2.27 12.21 -13.44
C LEU A 91 -3.41 11.43 -14.10
N SER A 92 -4.65 11.93 -14.04
CA SER A 92 -5.80 11.27 -14.67
C SER A 92 -5.66 11.20 -16.19
N GLN A 93 -5.17 12.27 -16.82
CA GLN A 93 -4.87 12.29 -18.25
C GLN A 93 -3.80 11.27 -18.59
N ARG A 94 -2.70 11.24 -17.82
CA ARG A 94 -1.60 10.29 -18.02
C ARG A 94 -2.06 8.84 -17.89
N LEU A 95 -2.83 8.52 -16.85
CA LEU A 95 -3.39 7.18 -16.63
C LEU A 95 -4.31 6.74 -17.76
N SER A 96 -5.05 7.69 -18.34
CA SER A 96 -5.92 7.42 -19.49
C SER A 96 -5.14 7.22 -20.79
N ASP A 97 -4.23 8.14 -21.11
CA ASP A 97 -3.54 8.18 -22.40
C ASP A 97 -2.39 7.18 -22.51
N GLU A 98 -1.56 7.08 -21.47
CA GLU A 98 -0.35 6.24 -21.50
C GLU A 98 -0.64 4.82 -21.06
N PHE A 99 -1.56 4.66 -20.10
CA PHE A 99 -1.78 3.38 -19.42
C PHE A 99 -3.14 2.75 -19.71
N GLY A 100 -3.99 3.42 -20.49
CA GLY A 100 -5.26 2.85 -20.93
C GLY A 100 -6.25 2.56 -19.80
N PHE A 101 -6.17 3.30 -18.69
CA PHE A 101 -7.25 3.30 -17.69
C PHE A 101 -8.41 4.16 -18.17
N ARG A 102 -9.59 3.87 -17.64
CA ARG A 102 -10.76 4.75 -17.77
C ARG A 102 -10.93 5.42 -16.42
N VAL A 103 -10.52 6.67 -16.34
CA VAL A 103 -10.62 7.50 -15.14
C VAL A 103 -11.94 8.28 -15.23
N ARG A 104 -12.76 8.22 -14.17
CA ARG A 104 -14.00 9.00 -14.08
C ARG A 104 -13.68 10.47 -13.83
N ASP A 105 -14.54 11.36 -14.31
CA ASP A 105 -14.41 12.80 -14.06
C ASP A 105 -14.29 13.08 -12.57
N ALA A 106 -13.39 14.01 -12.24
CA ALA A 106 -13.18 14.44 -10.87
C ALA A 106 -14.44 15.09 -10.29
N ARG A 107 -14.77 14.75 -9.04
CA ARG A 107 -15.86 15.35 -8.26
C ARG A 107 -15.28 16.03 -7.04
N ARG A 108 -15.75 17.25 -6.78
CA ARG A 108 -15.48 17.96 -5.53
C ARG A 108 -16.44 17.48 -4.44
N ASP A 109 -15.89 17.02 -3.34
CA ASP A 109 -16.64 16.60 -2.16
C ASP A 109 -16.73 17.74 -1.13
N ALA A 110 -17.72 17.67 -0.23
CA ALA A 110 -17.95 18.69 0.78
C ALA A 110 -16.82 18.78 1.83
N ASN A 111 -15.97 17.75 1.92
CA ASN A 111 -14.81 17.71 2.82
C ASN A 111 -13.58 18.47 2.29
N GLY A 112 -13.70 19.14 1.14
CA GLY A 112 -12.61 19.91 0.53
C GLY A 112 -11.65 19.09 -0.33
N LEU A 113 -11.93 17.80 -0.52
CA LEU A 113 -11.22 16.97 -1.49
C LEU A 113 -11.85 17.08 -2.87
N GLU A 114 -11.02 16.88 -3.88
CA GLU A 114 -11.42 16.64 -5.25
C GLU A 114 -10.91 15.27 -5.66
N THR A 115 -11.82 14.43 -6.14
CA THR A 115 -11.59 12.99 -6.25
C THR A 115 -12.00 12.49 -7.62
N ALA A 116 -11.10 11.75 -8.29
CA ALA A 116 -11.40 10.94 -9.47
C ALA A 116 -11.29 9.45 -9.11
N GLU A 117 -11.91 8.58 -9.90
CA GLU A 117 -11.98 7.15 -9.59
C GLU A 117 -11.63 6.30 -10.82
N ILE A 118 -10.90 5.22 -10.58
CA ILE A 118 -10.75 4.10 -11.53
C ILE A 118 -11.49 2.91 -10.92
N GLY A 119 -12.69 2.64 -11.44
CA GLY A 119 -13.50 1.49 -11.03
C GLY A 119 -13.22 0.27 -11.89
N PHE A 120 -13.08 -0.88 -11.25
CA PHE A 120 -12.76 -2.14 -11.90
C PHE A 120 -13.96 -3.10 -12.00
N ALA A 121 -13.86 -4.09 -12.89
CA ALA A 121 -14.94 -5.05 -13.16
C ALA A 121 -15.30 -5.96 -11.97
N ASP A 122 -14.35 -6.22 -11.06
CA ASP A 122 -14.61 -6.97 -9.82
C ASP A 122 -15.23 -6.11 -8.69
N GLY A 123 -15.46 -4.82 -8.98
CA GLY A 123 -16.03 -3.83 -8.06
C GLY A 123 -15.02 -3.24 -7.08
N THR A 124 -13.73 -3.52 -7.23
CA THR A 124 -12.69 -2.76 -6.53
C THR A 124 -12.43 -1.43 -7.23
N ARG A 125 -11.71 -0.49 -6.59
CA ARG A 125 -11.39 0.82 -7.18
C ARG A 125 -10.11 1.46 -6.65
N LEU A 126 -9.50 2.32 -7.47
CA LEU A 126 -8.56 3.33 -7.03
C LEU A 126 -9.27 4.68 -6.91
N GLU A 127 -9.05 5.37 -5.81
CA GLU A 127 -9.62 6.69 -5.56
C GLU A 127 -8.50 7.75 -5.54
N LEU A 128 -8.36 8.51 -6.63
CA LEU A 128 -7.33 9.52 -6.79
C LEU A 128 -7.83 10.84 -6.21
N SER A 129 -7.23 11.32 -5.12
CA SER A 129 -7.71 12.48 -4.37
C SER A 129 -6.66 13.57 -4.28
N THR A 130 -7.05 14.79 -4.57
CA THR A 130 -6.26 16.00 -4.32
C THR A 130 -7.05 16.98 -3.44
N VAL A 131 -6.40 18.05 -3.01
CA VAL A 131 -7.05 19.11 -2.22
C VAL A 131 -7.59 20.15 -3.19
N ALA A 132 -8.89 20.39 -3.15
CA ALA A 132 -9.54 21.33 -4.05
C ALA A 132 -9.00 22.75 -3.84
N ALA A 133 -8.65 23.45 -4.92
CA ALA A 133 -8.22 24.83 -4.85
C ALA A 133 -9.34 25.71 -4.27
N ALA A 134 -9.06 26.37 -3.13
CA ALA A 134 -9.87 27.37 -2.43
C ALA A 134 -11.38 27.05 -2.37
N GLY A 135 -11.78 26.28 -1.36
CA GLY A 135 -13.17 26.17 -0.89
C GLY A 135 -13.35 26.76 0.50
N PRO A 136 -14.56 27.21 0.88
CA PRO A 136 -14.83 27.87 2.16
C PRO A 136 -14.45 27.02 3.40
N ASP A 137 -14.36 25.69 3.27
CA ASP A 137 -14.02 24.74 4.34
C ASP A 137 -12.57 24.24 4.33
N THR A 138 -11.68 24.83 3.51
CA THR A 138 -10.24 24.48 3.51
C THR A 138 -9.48 24.95 4.77
N SER A 139 -10.16 25.57 5.73
CA SER A 139 -9.57 26.26 6.89
C SER A 139 -9.57 25.47 8.21
N GLY A 140 -10.04 24.21 8.23
CA GLY A 140 -10.22 23.44 9.47
C GLY A 140 -9.49 22.11 9.50
N ALA A 141 -8.85 21.79 10.63
CA ALA A 141 -8.24 20.51 10.96
C ALA A 141 -9.16 19.33 10.60
N GLY A 142 -8.81 18.57 9.57
CA GLY A 142 -9.68 17.53 9.01
C GLY A 142 -8.98 16.67 7.95
N GLU A 143 -9.76 15.87 7.23
CA GLU A 143 -9.29 14.93 6.21
C GLU A 143 -8.48 15.60 5.09
N ALA A 144 -8.92 16.77 4.60
CA ALA A 144 -8.20 17.55 3.60
C ALA A 144 -6.79 17.95 4.03
N GLN A 145 -6.58 18.32 5.31
CA GLN A 145 -5.25 18.65 5.81
C GLN A 145 -4.31 17.43 5.77
N ARG A 146 -4.83 16.22 6.06
CA ARG A 146 -4.01 15.00 5.93
C ARG A 146 -3.57 14.76 4.49
N TYR A 147 -4.44 15.06 3.51
CA TYR A 147 -4.07 14.99 2.11
C TYR A 147 -3.06 16.06 1.72
N VAL A 148 -3.15 17.29 2.27
CA VAL A 148 -2.09 18.30 2.10
C VAL A 148 -0.74 17.75 2.57
N ASP A 149 -0.70 17.17 3.77
CA ASP A 149 0.53 16.64 4.36
C ASP A 149 1.10 15.48 3.53
N LEU A 150 0.25 14.53 3.11
CA LEU A 150 0.65 13.42 2.24
C LEU A 150 1.18 13.90 0.88
N ILE A 151 0.52 14.88 0.26
CA ILE A 151 0.96 15.46 -1.02
C ILE A 151 2.30 16.19 -0.84
N ALA A 152 2.47 16.94 0.24
CA ALA A 152 3.73 17.64 0.56
C ALA A 152 4.91 16.67 0.74
N ASP A 153 4.64 15.47 1.25
CA ASP A 153 5.62 14.39 1.39
C ASP A 153 5.86 13.59 0.10
N GLY A 154 5.13 13.89 -0.98
CA GLY A 154 5.30 13.29 -2.30
C GLY A 154 4.09 12.54 -2.87
N GLY A 155 2.94 12.60 -2.20
CA GLY A 155 1.70 11.90 -2.58
C GLY A 155 1.84 10.37 -2.53
N GLY A 156 0.81 9.62 -2.90
CA GLY A 156 0.84 8.16 -2.93
C GLY A 156 -0.33 7.53 -2.19
N GLY A 157 -0.28 6.22 -1.99
CA GLY A 157 -1.35 5.50 -1.32
C GLY A 157 -1.54 6.01 0.11
N ALA A 158 -2.73 6.52 0.40
CA ALA A 158 -3.04 7.19 1.65
C ALA A 158 -3.62 6.22 2.68
N TYR A 159 -4.52 5.34 2.23
CA TYR A 159 -5.28 4.44 3.09
C TYR A 159 -5.64 3.14 2.37
N LEU A 160 -6.07 2.14 3.13
CA LEU A 160 -6.67 0.90 2.67
C LEU A 160 -8.11 0.82 3.17
N ALA A 161 -9.05 0.84 2.23
CA ALA A 161 -10.45 0.62 2.52
C ALA A 161 -10.79 -0.87 2.37
N LEU A 162 -11.44 -1.41 3.39
CA LEU A 162 -11.96 -2.77 3.38
C LEU A 162 -13.48 -2.72 3.54
N SER A 163 -14.18 -3.61 2.86
CA SER A 163 -15.62 -3.79 3.04
C SER A 163 -15.92 -5.13 3.70
N GLY A 164 -17.13 -5.26 4.23
CA GLY A 164 -17.65 -6.57 4.57
C GLY A 164 -18.01 -7.39 3.33
N THR A 165 -18.11 -8.70 3.50
CA THR A 165 -18.65 -9.62 2.49
C THR A 165 -20.18 -9.64 2.47
N ASP A 166 -20.79 -10.47 1.63
CA ASP A 166 -22.24 -10.56 1.48
C ASP A 166 -22.94 -10.77 2.85
N GLY A 167 -23.76 -9.80 3.23
CA GLY A 167 -24.48 -9.80 4.51
C GLY A 167 -23.66 -9.34 5.72
N THR A 168 -22.41 -8.92 5.54
CA THR A 168 -21.57 -8.32 6.58
C THR A 168 -21.47 -6.81 6.33
N GLY A 169 -22.10 -6.00 7.19
CA GLY A 169 -22.01 -4.54 7.14
C GLY A 169 -20.89 -3.98 8.02
N VAL A 170 -20.71 -2.67 8.00
CA VAL A 170 -19.76 -1.96 8.88
C VAL A 170 -20.06 -2.21 10.36
N ASP A 171 -21.32 -2.37 10.74
CA ASP A 171 -21.70 -2.67 12.14
C ASP A 171 -21.18 -4.03 12.60
N ASP A 172 -21.27 -5.05 11.75
CA ASP A 172 -20.75 -6.38 12.06
C ASP A 172 -19.22 -6.35 12.17
N LEU A 173 -18.56 -5.62 11.26
CA LEU A 173 -17.11 -5.43 11.32
C LEU A 173 -16.68 -4.65 12.56
N LEU A 174 -17.41 -3.60 12.93
CA LEU A 174 -17.16 -2.81 14.14
C LEU A 174 -17.32 -3.66 15.41
N ALA A 175 -18.30 -4.56 15.45
CA ALA A 175 -18.51 -5.44 16.58
C ALA A 175 -17.28 -6.34 16.81
N VAL A 176 -16.76 -6.97 15.75
CA VAL A 176 -15.53 -7.78 15.82
C VAL A 176 -14.31 -6.92 16.14
N ALA A 177 -14.19 -5.75 15.51
CA ALA A 177 -13.04 -4.85 15.70
C ALA A 177 -12.90 -4.40 17.16
N ARG A 178 -14.01 -4.06 17.82
CA ARG A 178 -13.99 -3.51 19.19
C ARG A 178 -13.48 -4.47 20.25
N ASP A 179 -13.51 -5.78 19.98
CA ASP A 179 -12.94 -6.78 20.88
C ASP A 179 -11.40 -6.77 20.87
N ILE A 180 -10.79 -6.13 19.86
CA ILE A 180 -9.34 -6.18 19.60
C ILE A 180 -8.74 -4.79 19.64
N GLU A 181 -9.44 -3.84 19.01
CA GLU A 181 -9.04 -2.47 18.78
C GLU A 181 -10.24 -1.55 19.10
N PRO A 182 -10.50 -1.28 20.40
CA PRO A 182 -11.71 -0.59 20.87
C PRO A 182 -11.83 0.86 20.38
N ASP A 183 -10.71 1.45 19.94
CA ASP A 183 -10.66 2.82 19.44
C ASP A 183 -11.27 2.97 18.03
N LEU A 184 -11.60 1.87 17.34
CA LEU A 184 -12.28 1.95 16.05
C LEU A 184 -13.72 2.47 16.22
N ALA A 185 -14.03 3.57 15.53
CA ALA A 185 -15.32 4.23 15.63
C ALA A 185 -15.99 4.40 14.28
N ALA A 186 -17.32 4.30 14.28
CA ALA A 186 -18.14 4.66 13.13
C ALA A 186 -18.11 6.18 12.91
N ALA A 187 -18.13 6.59 11.64
CA ALA A 187 -18.30 7.95 11.20
C ALA A 187 -19.24 8.01 9.98
N GLY A 188 -19.89 9.15 9.77
CA GLY A 188 -20.84 9.32 8.66
C GLY A 188 -22.19 8.63 8.86
N ALA A 189 -23.05 8.70 7.85
CA ALA A 189 -24.38 8.09 7.82
C ALA A 189 -24.77 7.71 6.38
N GLY A 190 -25.69 6.75 6.22
CA GLY A 190 -26.16 6.30 4.91
C GLY A 190 -25.02 5.76 4.03
N ALA A 191 -24.97 6.17 2.76
CA ALA A 191 -23.94 5.75 1.80
C ALA A 191 -22.52 6.24 2.13
N ALA A 192 -22.38 7.25 3.00
CA ALA A 192 -21.09 7.76 3.46
C ALA A 192 -20.63 7.13 4.79
N ARG A 193 -21.30 6.06 5.23
CA ARG A 193 -20.97 5.40 6.49
C ARG A 193 -19.66 4.63 6.39
N ARG A 194 -18.77 4.89 7.33
CA ARG A 194 -17.46 4.25 7.46
C ARG A 194 -17.12 3.97 8.92
N ALA A 195 -16.11 3.15 9.17
CA ALA A 195 -15.46 3.02 10.46
C ALA A 195 -13.97 3.27 10.32
N ALA A 196 -13.41 4.19 11.10
CA ALA A 196 -12.01 4.56 11.01
C ALA A 196 -11.41 4.76 12.40
N PHE A 197 -10.11 4.58 12.50
CA PHE A 197 -9.38 4.88 13.73
C PHE A 197 -9.17 6.39 13.88
N PRO A 198 -9.04 6.89 15.12
CA PRO A 198 -8.69 8.29 15.35
C PRO A 198 -7.31 8.62 14.74
N PRO A 199 -7.04 9.90 14.48
CA PRO A 199 -5.68 10.34 14.15
C PRO A 199 -4.67 9.80 15.18
N ASP A 200 -3.46 9.52 14.71
CA ASP A 200 -2.32 9.00 15.50
C ASP A 200 -2.47 7.55 15.99
N HIS A 201 -3.60 6.89 15.71
CA HIS A 201 -3.71 5.46 15.99
C HIS A 201 -2.80 4.66 15.03
N PRO A 202 -2.05 3.64 15.51
CA PRO A 202 -1.15 2.88 14.64
C PRO A 202 -1.83 2.18 13.46
N LEU A 203 -3.13 1.89 13.55
CA LEU A 203 -3.93 1.31 12.47
C LEU A 203 -4.71 2.34 11.64
N GLN A 204 -4.49 3.64 11.82
CA GLN A 204 -5.15 4.69 11.05
C GLN A 204 -5.10 4.55 9.51
N PRO A 205 -4.11 3.87 8.90
CA PRO A 205 -4.12 3.67 7.45
C PRO A 205 -5.21 2.69 6.96
N VAL A 206 -5.90 1.97 7.86
CA VAL A 206 -6.96 1.02 7.48
C VAL A 206 -8.31 1.50 8.01
N PHE A 207 -9.33 1.41 7.17
CA PHE A 207 -10.70 1.76 7.55
C PHE A 207 -11.73 0.85 6.87
N PHE A 208 -12.93 0.81 7.42
CA PHE A 208 -14.05 0.05 6.86
C PHE A 208 -15.06 0.97 6.19
N VAL A 209 -15.64 0.49 5.10
CA VAL A 209 -16.78 1.13 4.42
C VAL A 209 -17.93 0.14 4.30
N ASP A 210 -19.15 0.67 4.30
CA ASP A 210 -20.27 -0.16 3.90
C ASP A 210 -20.10 -0.47 2.42
N ALA A 211 -20.22 -1.76 2.11
CA ALA A 211 -20.31 -2.21 0.73
C ALA A 211 -21.56 -1.57 0.13
N ASP A 212 -21.40 -0.49 -0.64
CA ASP A 212 -22.54 0.25 -1.15
C ASP A 212 -23.38 -0.67 -2.08
N PRO A 213 -24.59 -1.05 -1.66
CA PRO A 213 -25.41 -1.97 -2.43
C PRO A 213 -25.98 -1.33 -3.70
N GLY A 214 -25.92 0.01 -3.81
CA GLY A 214 -26.42 0.80 -4.94
C GLY A 214 -25.33 1.27 -5.92
N THR A 215 -24.06 1.37 -5.50
CA THR A 215 -22.93 1.63 -6.42
C THR A 215 -22.12 0.39 -6.78
N ARG A 216 -22.42 -0.77 -6.18
CA ARG A 216 -22.30 -2.06 -6.87
C ARG A 216 -23.32 -2.11 -8.01
N GLU A 217 -23.21 -1.21 -8.97
CA GLU A 217 -23.85 -1.44 -10.25
C GLU A 217 -23.41 -2.84 -10.69
N PRO A 218 -24.35 -3.73 -11.05
CA PRO A 218 -23.95 -5.02 -11.58
C PRO A 218 -22.98 -4.74 -12.73
N PRO A 219 -21.84 -5.45 -12.83
CA PRO A 219 -20.84 -5.17 -13.86
C PRO A 219 -21.42 -5.15 -15.29
N THR A 220 -22.61 -5.75 -15.45
CA THR A 220 -23.38 -5.83 -16.68
C THR A 220 -24.39 -4.70 -16.91
N THR A 221 -24.78 -3.91 -15.90
CA THR A 221 -25.95 -3.00 -16.00
C THR A 221 -25.57 -1.53 -16.10
N SER A 222 -24.33 -1.16 -15.78
CA SER A 222 -23.85 0.22 -15.96
C SER A 222 -22.62 0.39 -16.85
N GLY A 223 -22.04 -0.70 -17.34
CA GLY A 223 -20.86 -0.61 -18.18
C GLY A 223 -19.71 0.06 -17.45
N ALA A 224 -19.35 -0.43 -16.25
CA ALA A 224 -18.02 -0.21 -15.69
C ALA A 224 -17.03 -0.51 -16.83
N PRO A 225 -16.44 0.53 -17.42
CA PRO A 225 -16.09 0.42 -18.81
C PRO A 225 -14.78 -0.37 -18.83
N GLU A 226 -14.75 -1.55 -19.49
CA GLU A 226 -13.54 -2.38 -19.62
C GLU A 226 -12.35 -1.47 -19.98
N HIS A 227 -11.32 -1.45 -19.13
CA HIS A 227 -10.18 -0.60 -19.40
C HIS A 227 -9.48 -1.10 -20.67
N PRO A 228 -9.10 -0.20 -21.61
CA PRO A 228 -8.33 -0.58 -22.80
C PRO A 228 -7.10 -1.46 -22.52
N ASN A 229 -6.47 -1.30 -21.34
CA ASN A 229 -5.33 -2.10 -20.90
C ASN A 229 -5.68 -3.49 -20.34
N GLY A 230 -6.96 -3.87 -20.34
CA GLY A 230 -7.47 -5.16 -19.87
C GLY A 230 -7.58 -5.30 -18.35
N ALA A 231 -7.37 -4.23 -17.59
CA ALA A 231 -7.48 -4.21 -16.13
C ALA A 231 -8.88 -4.58 -15.62
N ARG A 232 -8.95 -5.47 -14.60
CA ARG A 232 -10.24 -5.99 -14.08
C ARG A 232 -10.44 -5.89 -12.57
N GLY A 233 -9.40 -5.58 -11.79
CA GLY A 233 -9.50 -5.56 -10.34
C GLY A 233 -8.18 -5.34 -9.62
N LEU A 234 -8.27 -4.95 -8.35
CA LEU A 234 -7.14 -4.91 -7.43
C LEU A 234 -6.82 -6.32 -6.91
N GLN A 235 -5.59 -6.81 -7.08
CA GLN A 235 -5.20 -8.13 -6.57
C GLN A 235 -4.48 -8.07 -5.21
N ALA A 236 -3.68 -7.03 -4.99
CA ALA A 236 -2.87 -6.93 -3.79
C ALA A 236 -2.59 -5.48 -3.40
N VAL A 237 -2.38 -5.26 -2.10
CA VAL A 237 -1.96 -3.98 -1.54
C VAL A 237 -0.82 -4.24 -0.58
N TRP A 238 0.26 -3.47 -0.65
CA TRP A 238 1.31 -3.52 0.37
C TRP A 238 1.24 -2.30 1.26
N ILE A 239 1.31 -2.52 2.56
CA ILE A 239 1.12 -1.49 3.58
C ILE A 239 2.27 -1.55 4.58
N MET A 240 2.99 -0.45 4.73
CA MET A 240 4.04 -0.30 5.72
C MET A 240 3.43 0.11 7.06
N MET A 241 3.84 -0.60 8.10
CA MET A 241 3.37 -0.41 9.46
C MET A 241 4.57 -0.33 10.40
N GLU A 242 4.47 0.52 11.43
CA GLU A 242 5.43 0.51 12.54
C GLU A 242 5.33 -0.78 13.37
N ASP A 243 4.11 -1.32 13.48
CA ASP A 243 3.78 -2.58 14.15
C ASP A 243 3.02 -3.51 13.17
N PRO A 244 3.74 -4.25 12.31
CA PRO A 244 3.14 -5.14 11.32
C PRO A 244 2.36 -6.31 11.97
N ASP A 245 2.78 -6.75 13.15
CA ASP A 245 2.12 -7.85 13.87
C ASP A 245 0.74 -7.43 14.38
N ARG A 246 0.57 -6.16 14.77
CA ARG A 246 -0.73 -5.61 15.17
C ARG A 246 -1.73 -5.60 14.02
N LEU A 247 -1.35 -5.09 12.84
CA LEU A 247 -2.24 -5.13 11.66
C LEU A 247 -2.53 -6.57 11.24
N THR A 248 -1.53 -7.45 11.25
CA THR A 248 -1.73 -8.87 10.92
C THR A 248 -2.75 -9.51 11.85
N ARG A 249 -2.60 -9.38 13.18
CA ARG A 249 -3.58 -9.90 14.15
C ARG A 249 -4.97 -9.30 13.96
N PHE A 250 -5.04 -8.00 13.68
CA PHE A 250 -6.30 -7.31 13.41
C PHE A 250 -7.03 -7.94 12.21
N LEU A 251 -6.35 -8.13 11.08
CA LEU A 251 -6.94 -8.73 9.87
C LEU A 251 -7.35 -10.20 10.10
N LEU A 252 -6.51 -10.99 10.79
CA LEU A 252 -6.78 -12.40 11.06
C LEU A 252 -8.06 -12.63 11.87
N ALA A 253 -8.45 -11.68 12.72
CA ALA A 253 -9.68 -11.80 13.48
C ALA A 253 -10.96 -11.73 12.64
N PHE A 254 -10.87 -11.22 11.41
CA PHE A 254 -11.95 -11.24 10.43
C PHE A 254 -11.85 -12.44 9.47
N GLY A 255 -11.21 -13.53 9.93
CA GLY A 255 -11.03 -14.74 9.14
C GLY A 255 -10.10 -14.58 7.94
N ALA A 256 -9.25 -13.54 7.92
CA ALA A 256 -8.16 -13.47 6.97
C ALA A 256 -7.20 -14.66 7.16
N ARG A 257 -6.44 -15.00 6.12
CA ARG A 257 -5.50 -16.12 6.12
C ARG A 257 -4.08 -15.64 6.24
N ASP A 258 -3.35 -16.17 7.22
CA ASP A 258 -1.91 -16.03 7.27
C ASP A 258 -1.26 -16.91 6.19
N CYS A 259 -0.51 -16.29 5.27
CA CYS A 259 0.25 -16.97 4.23
C CYS A 259 1.77 -16.94 4.48
N GLY A 260 2.20 -16.35 5.60
CA GLY A 260 3.59 -16.26 6.00
C GLY A 260 4.38 -15.15 5.30
N PRO A 261 5.71 -15.20 5.42
CA PRO A 261 6.59 -14.20 4.82
C PRO A 261 6.52 -14.25 3.30
N SER A 262 6.48 -13.06 2.69
CA SER A 262 6.53 -12.84 1.25
C SER A 262 7.65 -11.88 0.91
N ARG A 263 8.20 -12.07 -0.29
CA ARG A 263 9.23 -11.20 -0.84
C ARG A 263 8.68 -10.51 -2.07
N HIS A 264 8.73 -9.20 -2.06
CA HIS A 264 8.47 -8.41 -3.23
C HIS A 264 9.61 -8.56 -4.26
N PRO A 265 9.33 -8.60 -5.58
CA PRO A 265 10.32 -8.44 -6.64
C PRO A 265 11.43 -7.40 -6.38
N GLU A 266 11.10 -6.25 -5.78
CA GLU A 266 12.05 -5.16 -5.42
C GLU A 266 12.70 -5.33 -4.04
N HIS A 267 12.76 -6.57 -3.54
CA HIS A 267 13.40 -6.92 -2.27
C HIS A 267 12.74 -6.37 -1.00
N LEU A 268 11.49 -5.88 -1.08
CA LEU A 268 10.70 -5.62 0.11
C LEU A 268 10.31 -6.97 0.75
N TYR A 269 10.45 -7.05 2.07
CA TYR A 269 10.02 -8.20 2.84
C TYR A 269 8.76 -7.82 3.61
N GLY A 270 7.69 -8.58 3.38
CA GLY A 270 6.42 -8.37 4.06
C GLY A 270 5.82 -9.69 4.52
N HIS A 271 4.72 -9.60 5.24
CA HIS A 271 3.92 -10.73 5.68
C HIS A 271 2.62 -10.75 4.89
N ALA A 272 2.35 -11.84 4.16
CA ALA A 272 1.19 -11.94 3.30
C ALA A 272 -0.04 -12.38 4.11
N VAL A 273 -1.10 -11.57 4.05
CA VAL A 273 -2.39 -11.82 4.69
C VAL A 273 -3.47 -11.84 3.62
N GLY A 274 -4.02 -13.02 3.35
CA GLY A 274 -5.05 -13.21 2.33
C GLY A 274 -6.41 -12.79 2.85
N ILE A 275 -7.15 -12.02 2.06
CA ILE A 275 -8.55 -11.65 2.30
C ILE A 275 -9.41 -12.08 1.11
N ARG A 276 -10.71 -11.78 1.12
CA ARG A 276 -11.53 -12.01 -0.07
C ARG A 276 -11.18 -10.98 -1.13
N GLY A 277 -10.93 -11.47 -2.35
CA GLY A 277 -10.63 -10.61 -3.50
C GLY A 277 -9.18 -10.13 -3.59
N GLY A 278 -8.30 -10.47 -2.64
CA GLY A 278 -6.89 -10.08 -2.76
C GLY A 278 -6.01 -10.44 -1.58
N THR A 279 -4.80 -9.88 -1.58
CA THR A 279 -3.78 -10.04 -0.54
C THR A 279 -3.36 -8.69 0.04
N VAL A 280 -3.27 -8.59 1.36
CA VAL A 280 -2.61 -7.48 2.04
C VAL A 280 -1.21 -7.94 2.45
N TYR A 281 -0.18 -7.28 1.94
CA TYR A 281 1.20 -7.51 2.35
C TYR A 281 1.60 -6.48 3.40
N VAL A 282 1.79 -6.93 4.64
CA VAL A 282 2.14 -6.05 5.75
C VAL A 282 3.66 -5.97 5.87
N VAL A 283 4.22 -4.78 5.69
CA VAL A 283 5.67 -4.52 5.66
C VAL A 283 6.10 -3.83 6.94
N ASP A 284 7.21 -4.27 7.53
CA ASP A 284 7.81 -3.60 8.68
C ASP A 284 8.53 -2.32 8.24
N ALA A 285 8.01 -1.16 8.63
CA ALA A 285 8.57 0.14 8.29
C ALA A 285 10.04 0.30 8.76
N ARG A 286 10.46 -0.44 9.79
CA ARG A 286 11.83 -0.39 10.34
C ARG A 286 12.85 -1.09 9.46
N LEU A 287 12.44 -2.16 8.76
CA LEU A 287 13.30 -2.88 7.81
C LEU A 287 13.59 -2.03 6.57
N TRP A 288 12.68 -1.12 6.25
CA TRP A 288 12.77 -0.27 5.07
C TRP A 288 13.69 0.95 5.25
N MET A 289 13.72 1.57 6.44
CA MET A 289 14.60 2.72 6.73
C MET A 289 16.11 2.41 6.62
N ALA A 290 16.49 1.13 6.46
CA ALA A 290 17.87 0.71 6.27
C ALA A 290 18.41 0.93 4.84
N ASP A 291 17.54 1.16 3.84
CA ASP A 291 17.93 1.41 2.44
C ASP A 291 17.15 2.61 1.82
N PRO A 292 17.64 3.85 2.02
CA PRO A 292 16.93 5.06 1.60
C PRO A 292 16.88 5.29 0.08
N GLY A 293 17.53 4.45 -0.73
CA GLY A 293 17.40 4.47 -2.19
C GLY A 293 16.09 3.83 -2.69
N SER A 294 15.46 3.06 -1.82
CA SER A 294 14.27 2.25 -2.11
C SER A 294 13.02 3.02 -1.76
N ALA A 295 12.85 4.25 -2.29
CA ALA A 295 11.70 5.13 -2.00
C ALA A 295 10.38 4.33 -1.97
N PRO A 296 9.42 4.70 -1.11
CA PRO A 296 8.22 3.90 -0.94
C PRO A 296 7.41 4.10 -2.21
N VAL A 297 7.54 3.15 -3.14
CA VAL A 297 6.87 3.19 -4.43
C VAL A 297 5.42 2.81 -4.17
N VAL A 298 4.68 2.32 -5.14
CA VAL A 298 3.42 1.71 -4.87
C VAL A 298 3.42 0.28 -5.62
N SER A 299 2.93 -0.91 -5.10
CA SER A 299 2.35 -2.14 -5.78
C SER A 299 0.86 -2.55 -5.66
N LEU A 300 0.20 -2.73 -6.81
CA LEU A 300 -1.21 -3.00 -7.09
C LEU A 300 -1.23 -3.84 -8.33
N THR A 301 -1.05 -5.14 -8.18
CA THR A 301 -1.23 -6.02 -9.32
C THR A 301 -2.66 -5.89 -9.80
N VAL A 302 -2.84 -5.58 -11.08
CA VAL A 302 -4.15 -5.44 -11.69
C VAL A 302 -4.34 -6.60 -12.63
N LEU A 303 -5.37 -7.41 -12.39
CA LEU A 303 -5.66 -8.57 -13.23
C LEU A 303 -5.90 -8.09 -14.67
N GLY A 304 -4.91 -8.32 -15.53
CA GLY A 304 -4.93 -7.99 -16.96
C GLY A 304 -5.45 -9.14 -17.82
N GLY A 305 -5.65 -8.88 -19.11
CA GLY A 305 -5.70 -9.93 -20.13
C GLY A 305 -4.30 -10.27 -20.66
N PRO A 306 -4.16 -11.29 -21.53
CA PRO A 306 -2.87 -11.76 -22.05
C PRO A 306 -2.03 -10.72 -22.81
N GLU A 307 -2.57 -9.55 -23.15
CA GLU A 307 -1.86 -8.45 -23.83
C GLU A 307 -1.55 -7.24 -22.93
N SER A 308 -1.71 -7.36 -21.61
CA SER A 308 -1.48 -6.25 -20.70
C SER A 308 0.03 -5.96 -20.55
N LEU A 309 0.43 -4.69 -20.73
CA LEU A 309 1.82 -4.24 -20.60
C LEU A 309 2.18 -4.05 -19.12
N SER A 310 3.34 -4.55 -18.72
CA SER A 310 3.90 -4.32 -17.38
C SER A 310 4.73 -3.03 -17.38
N ASP A 311 4.13 -1.93 -16.96
CA ASP A 311 4.86 -0.69 -16.68
C ASP A 311 4.68 -0.27 -15.22
N ASN A 312 5.80 0.12 -14.60
CA ASN A 312 5.81 0.62 -13.22
C ASN A 312 5.27 2.05 -13.19
N ILE A 313 4.02 2.23 -12.78
CA ILE A 313 3.47 3.57 -12.52
C ILE A 313 3.70 3.95 -11.06
N VAL A 314 4.64 4.86 -10.82
CA VAL A 314 4.81 5.44 -9.49
C VAL A 314 3.80 6.57 -9.32
N LEU A 315 2.79 6.37 -8.46
CA LEU A 315 1.75 7.36 -8.16
C LEU A 315 2.11 8.33 -7.02
N GLY A 316 3.27 8.14 -6.38
CA GLY A 316 3.76 8.97 -5.28
C GLY A 316 4.76 8.24 -4.39
N ASN A 317 5.30 8.93 -3.37
CA ASN A 317 6.33 8.44 -2.43
C ASN A 317 6.01 8.69 -0.94
N ALA A 318 4.75 8.89 -0.58
CA ALA A 318 4.29 9.25 0.76
C ALA A 318 3.13 8.35 1.19
N GLY A 319 3.04 8.10 2.51
CA GLY A 319 1.93 7.36 3.13
C GLY A 319 2.18 5.90 3.46
N GLY A 320 3.31 5.32 3.02
CA GLY A 320 3.68 3.96 3.40
C GLY A 320 2.90 2.85 2.66
N LEU A 321 2.04 3.18 1.71
CA LEU A 321 1.22 2.23 0.96
C LEU A 321 1.73 2.06 -0.47
N TRP A 322 1.48 0.88 -1.07
CA TRP A 322 1.99 0.47 -2.37
C TRP A 322 0.86 0.04 -3.44
N ILE A 323 0.85 0.56 -4.72
CA ILE A 323 0.26 0.42 -6.12
C ILE A 323 1.24 0.35 -7.42
N GLU A 324 1.37 -0.75 -8.18
CA GLU A 324 2.35 -1.29 -9.23
C GLU A 324 1.49 -2.23 -10.03
N LEU A 325 1.11 -1.78 -11.20
CA LEU A 325 0.12 -2.42 -12.04
C LEU A 325 0.79 -3.56 -12.80
N ARG A 326 0.69 -4.76 -12.24
CA ARG A 326 1.12 -5.99 -12.93
C ARG A 326 -0.03 -6.60 -13.72
N PRO A 327 0.12 -6.85 -15.03
CA PRO A 327 -0.70 -7.77 -15.81
C PRO A 327 -0.91 -9.11 -15.10
N SER A 328 -2.01 -9.82 -15.40
CA SER A 328 -2.00 -11.26 -15.14
C SER A 328 -0.98 -11.90 -16.07
N GLU A 329 -0.07 -12.71 -15.55
CA GLU A 329 0.75 -13.59 -16.39
C GLU A 329 -0.17 -14.47 -17.26
N GLU A 330 0.28 -14.78 -18.48
CA GLU A 330 -0.34 -15.77 -19.35
C GLU A 330 -0.66 -17.03 -18.52
N ASN A 331 -1.94 -17.44 -18.51
CA ASN A 331 -2.27 -18.83 -18.21
C ASN A 331 -1.74 -19.67 -19.38
N GLY A 332 -0.46 -20.05 -19.30
CA GLY A 332 0.14 -21.16 -20.04
C GLY A 332 -0.21 -22.48 -19.40
#